data_AF-A0A483A3G9-F1
#
_entry.id   AF-A0A483A3G9-F1
#
_cell.length_a   1.000
_cell.length_b   1.000
_cell.length_c   1.000
_cell.angle_alpha   90.00
_cell.angle_beta   90.00
_cell.angle_gamma   90.00
#
_symmetry.space_group_name_H-M   'P 1'
#
loop_
_entity.id
_entity.type
_entity.pdbx_description
1 polymer ?
#
loop_
_entity_poly.entity_id
_entity_poly.type
_entity_poly.pdbx_seq_one_letter_code
_entity_poly.pdbx_strand_id
1 'polypeptide(L)' 'MNKYIALFLTTILNLEQYRYNYGRKCSQTRMKEINIKLPTKNTQPDWQFMEDYIKSLPYSKSL' A
#
# COMPACT_ATOMS: atom_id res chain seq x y z
N MET A 1 1.20 3.36 -14.19
CA MET A 1 0.59 2.75 -12.99
C MET A 1 -0.65 3.58 -12.65
N ASN A 2 -1.77 2.94 -12.29
CA ASN A 2 -3.01 3.63 -11.97
C ASN A 2 -2.89 4.39 -10.63
N LYS A 3 -3.38 5.63 -10.56
CA LYS A 3 -3.35 6.47 -9.34
C LYS A 3 -4.03 5.79 -8.15
N TYR A 4 -5.14 5.08 -8.38
CA TYR A 4 -5.87 4.40 -7.31
C TYR A 4 -5.07 3.23 -6.72
N ILE A 5 -4.43 2.45 -7.59
CA ILE A 5 -3.53 1.36 -7.16
C ILE A 5 -2.33 1.93 -6.39
N ALA A 6 -1.72 3.00 -6.89
CA ALA A 6 -0.62 3.66 -6.20
C ALA A 6 -1.05 4.15 -4.81
N LEU A 7 -2.23 4.77 -4.70
CA LEU A 7 -2.76 5.23 -3.42
C LEU A 7 -2.93 4.07 -2.44
N PHE A 8 -3.54 2.96 -2.89
CA PHE A 8 -3.67 1.75 -2.06
C PHE A 8 -2.32 1.26 -1.52
N LEU A 9 -1.32 1.12 -2.40
CA LEU A 9 0.02 0.67 -2.03
C LEU A 9 0.70 1.65 -1.06
N THR A 10 0.63 2.95 -1.32
CA THR A 10 1.21 3.97 -0.43
C THR A 10 0.56 3.97 0.94
N THR A 11 -0.76 3.79 1.02
CA THR A 11 -1.47 3.68 2.29
C THR A 11 -0.98 2.48 3.10
N ILE A 12 -0.84 1.30 2.48
CA ILE A 12 -0.30 0.12 3.15
C ILE A 12 1.15 0.34 3.62
N LEU A 13 2.00 0.92 2.77
CA LEU A 13 3.38 1.22 3.14
C LEU A 13 3.45 2.23 4.29
N ASN A 14 2.59 3.24 4.30
CA ASN A 14 2.49 4.21 5.38
C ASN A 14 2.01 3.57 6.69
N LEU A 15 1.20 2.51 6.63
CA LEU A 15 0.81 1.78 7.84
C LEU A 15 2.00 1.06 8.48
N GLU A 16 3.04 0.68 7.73
CA GLU A 16 4.26 0.07 8.29
C GLU A 16 5.16 1.07 9.03
N GLN A 17 4.83 2.36 9.02
CA GLN A 17 5.64 3.41 9.65
C GLN A 17 5.87 3.20 11.15
N TYR A 18 4.95 2.51 11.85
CA TYR A 18 5.05 2.26 13.30
C TYR A 18 6.33 1.50 13.69
N ARG A 19 6.94 0.78 12.75
CA ARG A 19 8.21 0.06 12.96
C ARG A 19 9.42 0.98 13.07
N TYR A 20 9.26 2.23 12.69
CA TYR A 20 10.32 3.24 12.66
C TYR A 20 10.03 4.30 13.70
N ASN A 21 11.06 4.69 14.45
CA ASN A 21 11.01 5.79 15.40
C ASN A 21 12.34 6.54 15.36
N TYR A 22 12.48 7.57 16.19
CA TYR A 22 13.68 8.42 16.20
C TYR A 22 14.99 7.62 16.38
N GLY A 23 14.98 6.54 17.18
CA GLY A 23 16.13 5.65 17.38
C GLY A 23 16.28 4.56 16.31
N ARG A 24 15.23 4.27 15.54
CA ARG A 24 15.18 3.21 14.54
C ARG A 24 14.79 3.79 13.18
N LYS A 25 15.77 4.38 12.50
CA LYS A 25 15.60 4.88 11.12
C LYS A 25 15.28 3.72 10.16
N CYS A 26 14.46 4.05 9.17
CA CYS A 26 14.20 3.19 8.02
C CYS A 26 15.45 3.21 7.12
N SER A 27 16.22 2.13 7.13
CA SER A 27 17.38 1.96 6.23
C SER A 27 16.94 1.29 4.93
N GLN A 28 17.66 1.52 3.84
CA GLN A 28 17.39 0.87 2.55
C GLN A 28 17.40 -0.65 2.65
N THR A 29 18.24 -1.23 3.51
CA THR A 29 18.27 -2.66 3.80
C THR A 29 16.96 -3.13 4.43
N ARG A 30 16.48 -2.44 5.46
CA ARG A 30 15.22 -2.75 6.13
C ARG A 30 14.02 -2.55 5.22
N MET A 31 14.04 -1.57 4.33
CA MET A 31 12.97 -1.37 3.34
C MET A 31 12.80 -2.58 2.42
N LYS A 32 13.91 -3.20 2.00
CA LYS A 32 13.88 -4.40 1.14
C LYS A 32 13.38 -5.65 1.87
N GLU A 33 13.42 -5.66 3.19
CA GLU A 33 12.92 -6.75 4.04
C GLU A 33 11.44 -6.59 4.40
N ILE A 34 10.81 -5.44 4.11
CA ILE A 34 9.40 -5.23 4.39
C ILE A 34 8.58 -6.10 3.44
N ASN A 35 7.83 -7.03 4.02
CA ASN A 35 6.82 -7.78 3.31
C ASN A 35 5.44 -7.19 3.62
N ILE A 36 4.76 -6.71 2.59
CA ILE A 36 3.37 -6.25 2.70
C ILE A 36 2.43 -7.33 2.20
N LYS A 37 1.25 -7.43 2.82
CA LYS A 37 0.19 -8.33 2.37
C LYS A 37 -0.68 -7.60 1.37
N LEU A 38 -0.92 -8.23 0.21
CA LEU A 38 -1.79 -7.70 -0.84
C LEU A 38 -2.98 -8.64 -1.05
N PRO A 39 -4.13 -8.12 -1.49
CA PRO A 39 -5.25 -8.94 -1.92
C PRO A 39 -4.83 -9.82 -3.10
N THR A 40 -5.35 -11.03 -3.19
CA THR A 40 -5.00 -11.98 -4.26
C THR A 40 -6.22 -12.48 -5.01
N LYS A 41 -6.06 -12.64 -6.32
CA LYS A 41 -6.98 -13.31 -7.22
C LYS A 41 -6.17 -14.27 -8.08
N ASN A 42 -6.55 -15.54 -8.08
CA ASN A 42 -5.85 -16.60 -8.80
C ASN A 42 -4.33 -16.64 -8.49
N THR A 43 -3.95 -16.52 -7.22
CA THR A 43 -2.55 -16.52 -6.74
C THR A 43 -1.69 -15.33 -7.18
N GLN A 44 -2.29 -14.35 -7.86
CA GLN A 44 -1.63 -13.10 -8.24
C GLN A 44 -2.24 -11.93 -7.45
N PRO A 45 -1.52 -10.80 -7.28
CA PRO A 45 -2.10 -9.60 -6.68
C PRO A 45 -3.35 -9.13 -7.44
N ASP A 46 -4.44 -8.87 -6.72
CA ASP A 46 -5.69 -8.41 -7.31
C ASP A 46 -5.68 -6.89 -7.49
N TRP A 47 -5.11 -6.44 -8.61
CA TRP A 47 -5.03 -5.02 -8.97
C TRP A 47 -6.40 -4.37 -9.18
N GLN A 48 -7.36 -5.13 -9.70
CA GLN A 48 -8.71 -4.64 -9.97
C GLN A 48 -9.43 -4.36 -8.65
N PHE A 49 -9.34 -5.29 -7.69
CA PHE A 49 -9.88 -5.07 -6.35
C PHE A 49 -9.27 -3.84 -5.69
N MET A 50 -7.94 -3.65 -5.77
CA MET A 50 -7.28 -2.47 -5.17
C MET A 50 -7.80 -1.16 -5.75
N GLU A 51 -8.00 -1.10 -7.06
CA GLU A 51 -8.56 0.08 -7.73
C GLU A 51 -10.02 0.32 -7.34
N ASP A 52 -10.85 -0.71 -7.42
CA ASP A 52 -12.28 -0.61 -7.13
C ASP A 52 -12.53 -0.27 -5.66
N TYR A 53 -11.73 -0.82 -4.76
CA TYR A 53 -11.76 -0.48 -3.34
C TYR A 53 -11.54 1.01 -3.11
N ILE A 54 -10.45 1.58 -3.64
CA ILE A 54 -10.17 3.00 -3.48
C ILE A 54 -11.27 3.86 -4.12
N LYS A 55 -11.77 3.48 -5.29
CA LYS A 55 -12.89 4.20 -5.95
C LYS A 55 -14.20 4.13 -5.15
N SER A 56 -14.42 3.05 -4.40
CA SER A 56 -15.62 2.90 -3.56
C SER A 56 -15.59 3.77 -2.30
N LEU A 57 -14.42 4.25 -1.88
CA LEU A 57 -14.29 5.06 -0.68
C LEU A 57 -14.97 6.44 -0.83
N PRO A 58 -15.54 6.99 0.26
CA PRO A 58 -15.99 8.37 0.28
C PRO A 58 -14.85 9.31 -0.15
N TYR A 59 -15.16 10.34 -0.92
CA TYR A 59 -14.19 11.32 -1.45
C TYR A 59 -13.20 10.79 -2.50
N SER A 60 -13.41 9.56 -3.02
CA SER A 60 -12.63 9.05 -4.15
C SER A 60 -12.78 9.89 -5.43
N LYS A 61 -13.91 10.57 -5.61
CA LYS A 61 -14.21 11.42 -6.77
C LYS A 61 -13.38 12.72 -6.84
N SER A 62 -12.79 13.15 -5.72
CA SER A 62 -11.95 14.35 -5.66
C SER A 62 -10.46 14.05 -5.83
N LEU A 63 -10.08 12.79 -6.07
CA LEU A 63 -8.71 12.37 -6.34
C LEU A 63 -8.33 12.62 -7.79
#